data_AF-A0A0Q8FD75-F1
#
_entry.id   AF-A0A0Q8FD75-F1
#
_cell.length_a   1.000
_cell.length_b   1.000
_cell.length_c   1.000
_cell.angle_alpha   90.00
_cell.angle_beta   90.00
_cell.angle_gamma   90.00
#
_symmetry.space_group_name_H-M   'P 1'
#
loop_
_entity.id
_entity.type
_entity.pdbx_description
1 polymer ?
#
loop_
_entity_poly.entity_id
_entity_poly.type
_entity_poly.pdbx_seq_one_letter_code
_entity_poly.pdbx_strand_id
1 'polypeptide(L)'
;MSTIPHSAAPRSPRLHLAARIVAAIFGGYGFAWGIVAAGASLMFAAGMDFHDAEFLASLFGVLAFLAVFLWTFAARRLWVVWTVLVGGGALLAAVGSFVQSRLV
;
A
#
# COMPACT_ATOMS: atom_id res chain seq x y z
N MET A 1 -5.75 -37.39 -36.32
CA MET A 1 -4.71 -37.07 -35.31
C MET A 1 -5.07 -35.72 -34.72
N SER A 2 -5.86 -35.71 -33.64
CA SER A 2 -6.48 -34.50 -33.07
C SER A 2 -5.67 -33.98 -31.89
N THR A 3 -5.03 -32.83 -32.02
CA THR A 3 -4.44 -32.10 -30.89
C THR A 3 -5.47 -31.11 -30.37
N ILE A 4 -6.18 -31.47 -29.31
CA ILE A 4 -7.00 -30.53 -28.54
C ILE A 4 -6.02 -29.66 -27.74
N PRO A 5 -5.94 -28.33 -27.96
CA PRO A 5 -5.12 -27.48 -27.10
C PRO A 5 -5.71 -27.48 -25.69
N HIS A 6 -4.81 -27.68 -24.72
CA HIS A 6 -5.01 -27.68 -23.28
C HIS A 6 -6.06 -26.64 -22.86
N SER A 7 -7.14 -27.11 -22.22
CA SER A 7 -8.09 -26.26 -21.53
C SER A 7 -7.32 -25.36 -20.56
N ALA A 8 -7.16 -24.08 -20.91
CA ALA A 8 -6.60 -23.09 -20.01
C ALA A 8 -7.46 -23.10 -18.75
N ALA A 9 -6.91 -23.63 -17.65
CA ALA A 9 -7.61 -23.83 -16.40
C ALA A 9 -8.38 -22.54 -16.04
N PRO A 10 -9.70 -22.60 -15.79
CA PRO A 10 -10.43 -21.42 -15.36
C PRO A 10 -9.81 -20.96 -14.04
N ARG A 11 -9.07 -19.84 -14.07
CA ARG A 11 -8.54 -19.19 -12.86
C ARG A 11 -9.73 -18.96 -11.94
N SER A 12 -9.75 -19.67 -10.81
CA SER A 12 -10.94 -19.79 -9.98
C SER A 12 -11.39 -18.39 -9.49
N PRO A 13 -12.65 -17.99 -9.72
CA PRO A 13 -13.15 -16.66 -9.34
C PRO A 13 -12.97 -16.36 -7.85
N ARG A 14 -13.02 -17.40 -7.00
CA ARG A 14 -12.78 -17.34 -5.56
C ARG A 14 -11.34 -16.94 -5.23
N LEU A 15 -10.35 -17.46 -5.95
CA LEU A 15 -8.95 -17.10 -5.75
C LEU A 15 -8.68 -15.64 -6.13
N HIS A 16 -9.37 -15.16 -7.18
CA HIS A 16 -9.28 -13.76 -7.59
C HIS A 16 -9.88 -12.80 -6.56
N LEU A 17 -10.99 -13.21 -5.91
CA LEU A 17 -11.58 -12.46 -4.80
C LEU A 17 -10.70 -12.50 -3.54
N ALA A 18 -10.18 -13.67 -3.17
CA ALA A 18 -9.26 -13.82 -2.05
C ALA A 18 -8.00 -12.96 -2.25
N ALA A 19 -7.42 -12.96 -3.46
CA ALA A 19 -6.27 -12.12 -3.80
C ALA A 19 -6.57 -10.62 -3.68
N ARG A 20 -7.80 -10.17 -3.99
CA ARG A 20 -8.22 -8.78 -3.75
C ARG A 20 -8.31 -8.45 -2.27
N ILE A 21 -8.92 -9.32 -1.47
CA ILE A 21 -9.07 -9.11 -0.03
C ILE A 21 -7.69 -9.05 0.63
N VAL A 22 -6.81 -10.00 0.30
CA VAL A 22 -5.42 -10.02 0.79
C VAL A 22 -4.68 -8.77 0.36
N ALA A 23 -4.83 -8.32 -0.90
CA ALA A 23 -4.20 -7.09 -1.37
C ALA A 23 -4.73 -5.83 -0.66
N ALA A 24 -6.04 -5.76 -0.42
CA ALA A 24 -6.68 -4.64 0.26
C ALA A 24 -6.22 -4.55 1.73
N ILE A 25 -6.14 -5.69 2.42
CA ILE A 25 -5.73 -5.74 3.83
C ILE A 25 -4.22 -5.52 3.94
N PHE A 26 -3.41 -6.39 3.35
CA PHE A 26 -1.95 -6.35 3.52
C PHE A 26 -1.31 -5.18 2.78
N GLY A 27 -1.70 -4.94 1.53
CA GLY A 27 -1.20 -3.81 0.78
C GLY A 27 -1.72 -2.49 1.34
N GLY A 28 -2.97 -2.44 1.78
CA GLY A 28 -3.58 -1.21 2.31
C GLY A 28 -2.92 -0.82 3.62
N TYR A 29 -2.72 -1.81 4.49
CA TYR A 29 -2.05 -1.63 5.76
C TYR A 29 -0.59 -1.22 5.58
N GLY A 30 0.16 -1.92 4.71
CA GLY A 30 1.56 -1.58 4.42
C GLY A 30 1.72 -0.18 3.82
N PHE A 31 0.82 0.23 2.92
CA PHE A 31 0.83 1.56 2.33
C PHE A 31 0.51 2.65 3.36
N ALA A 32 -0.53 2.45 4.18
CA ALA A 32 -0.88 3.38 5.24
C ALA A 32 0.26 3.51 6.26
N TRP A 33 0.86 2.39 6.67
CA TRP A 33 2.02 2.39 7.55
C TRP A 33 3.20 3.16 6.95
N GLY A 34 3.48 2.97 5.65
CA GLY A 34 4.49 3.75 4.93
C GLY A 34 4.20 5.26 4.93
N ILE A 35 2.95 5.67 4.75
CA ILE A 35 2.54 7.08 4.85
C ILE A 35 2.77 7.63 6.25
N VAL A 36 2.40 6.89 7.29
CA VAL A 36 2.60 7.33 8.67
C VAL A 36 4.09 7.47 8.96
N ALA A 37 4.90 6.47 8.61
CA ALA A 37 6.34 6.49 8.85
C ALA A 37 7.04 7.62 8.09
N ALA A 38 6.73 7.79 6.80
CA ALA A 38 7.31 8.86 5.98
C ALA A 38 6.82 10.24 6.42
N GLY A 39 5.53 10.39 6.69
CA GLY A 39 4.91 11.65 7.12
C GLY A 39 5.46 12.11 8.46
N ALA A 40 5.53 11.21 9.46
CA ALA A 40 6.10 11.52 10.76
C ALA A 40 7.58 11.90 10.65
N SER A 41 8.37 11.12 9.89
CA SER A 41 9.80 11.40 9.69
C SER A 41 10.05 12.74 8.99
N LEU A 42 9.25 13.08 7.96
CA LEU A 42 9.41 14.32 7.20
C LEU A 42 8.97 15.55 8.01
N MET A 43 7.90 15.43 8.79
CA MET A 43 7.43 16.51 9.67
C MET A 43 8.38 16.74 10.84
N PHE A 44 8.93 15.68 11.43
CA PHE A 44 9.99 15.79 12.42
C PHE A 44 11.26 16.43 11.82
N ALA A 45 11.65 16.05 10.60
CA ALA A 45 12.74 16.70 9.88
C ALA A 45 12.49 18.20 9.63
N ALA A 46 11.22 18.60 9.47
CA ALA A 46 10.82 19.99 9.29
C ALA A 46 10.80 20.80 10.60
N GLY A 47 11.17 20.19 11.74
CA GLY A 47 11.25 20.84 13.04
C GLY A 47 9.96 20.79 13.86
N MET A 48 8.99 19.97 13.47
CA MET A 48 7.78 19.70 14.26
C MET A 48 8.12 18.75 15.42
N ASP A 49 7.45 18.92 16.55
CA ASP A 49 7.56 17.97 17.66
C ASP A 49 7.14 16.57 17.20
N PHE A 50 7.85 15.54 17.67
CA PHE A 50 7.61 14.16 17.26
C PHE A 50 6.17 13.74 17.53
N HIS A 51 5.61 14.19 18.65
CA HIS A 51 4.26 13.80 19.04
C HIS A 51 3.19 14.39 18.11
N ASP A 52 3.35 15.65 17.72
CA ASP A 52 2.45 16.33 16.78
C ASP A 52 2.59 15.75 15.36
N ALA A 53 3.82 15.45 14.95
CA ALA A 53 4.12 14.84 13.66
C ALA A 53 3.51 13.44 13.53
N GLU A 54 3.64 12.60 14.56
CA GLU A 54 3.07 11.25 14.57
C GLU A 54 1.53 11.29 14.56
N PHE A 55 0.93 12.21 15.30
CA PHE A 55 -0.53 12.36 15.35
C PHE A 55 -1.10 12.80 13.99
N LEU A 56 -0.47 13.80 13.37
CA LEU A 56 -0.89 14.31 12.07
C LEU A 56 -0.63 13.28 10.95
N ALA A 57 0.50 12.57 11.00
CA ALA A 57 0.80 11.48 10.08
C ALA A 57 -0.19 10.31 10.23
N SER A 58 -0.61 9.99 11.44
CA SER A 58 -1.64 8.97 11.72
C SER A 58 -3.00 9.35 11.12
N LEU A 59 -3.38 10.63 11.21
CA LEU A 59 -4.59 11.15 10.56
C LEU A 59 -4.54 10.93 9.04
N PHE A 60 -3.41 11.27 8.40
CA PHE A 60 -3.20 11.01 6.97
C PHE A 60 -3.16 9.52 6.64
N GLY A 61 -2.57 8.69 7.51
CA GLY A 61 -2.52 7.24 7.38
C GLY A 61 -3.91 6.61 7.32
N VAL A 62 -4.82 7.06 8.20
CA VAL A 62 -6.22 6.59 8.21
C VAL A 62 -6.96 7.00 6.93
N LEU A 63 -6.82 8.26 6.50
CA LEU A 63 -7.44 8.74 5.27
C LEU A 63 -6.93 7.99 4.03
N ALA A 64 -5.61 7.75 3.98
CA ALA A 64 -5.00 6.99 2.90
C ALA A 64 -5.42 5.52 2.91
N PHE A 65 -5.51 4.89 4.09
CA PHE A 65 -6.03 3.55 4.23
C PHE A 65 -7.46 3.44 3.68
N LEU A 66 -8.32 4.39 4.05
CA LEU A 66 -9.70 4.44 3.55
C LEU A 66 -9.76 4.63 2.03
N ALA A 67 -8.98 5.58 1.49
CA ALA A 67 -8.94 5.84 0.06
C ALA A 67 -8.44 4.62 -0.73
N VAL A 68 -7.38 3.96 -0.25
CA VAL A 68 -6.82 2.73 -0.85
C VAL A 68 -7.79 1.57 -0.73
N PHE A 69 -8.47 1.43 0.41
CA PHE A 69 -9.48 0.40 0.62
C PHE A 69 -10.61 0.57 -0.40
N LEU A 70 -11.19 1.76 -0.53
CA LEU A 70 -12.22 2.06 -1.54
C LEU A 70 -11.69 1.85 -2.97
N TRP A 71 -10.47 2.28 -3.25
CA TRP A 71 -9.83 2.10 -4.56
C TRP A 71 -9.63 0.63 -4.94
N THR A 72 -9.27 -0.25 -3.99
CA THR A 72 -9.08 -1.67 -4.26
C THR A 72 -10.36 -2.36 -4.79
N PHE A 73 -11.53 -1.87 -4.38
CA PHE A 73 -12.83 -2.35 -4.88
C PHE A 73 -13.25 -1.67 -6.20
N ALA A 74 -12.94 -0.39 -6.39
CA ALA A 74 -13.23 0.33 -7.62
C ALA A 74 -12.32 -0.08 -8.80
N ALA A 75 -11.09 -0.52 -8.51
CA ALA A 75 -10.08 -0.80 -9.53
C ALA A 75 -10.38 -2.10 -10.30
N ARG A 76 -10.50 -1.96 -11.64
CA ARG A 76 -10.79 -3.08 -12.56
C ARG A 76 -9.61 -4.05 -12.75
N ARG A 77 -8.37 -3.63 -12.44
CA ARG A 77 -7.13 -4.43 -12.57
C ARG A 77 -6.43 -4.62 -11.22
N LEU A 78 -6.33 -5.86 -10.72
CA LEU A 78 -5.57 -6.21 -9.51
C LEU A 78 -4.10 -5.84 -9.60
N TRP A 79 -3.47 -6.02 -10.76
CA TRP A 79 -2.04 -5.77 -10.90
C TRP A 79 -1.68 -4.31 -10.63
N VAL A 80 -2.51 -3.36 -11.05
CA VAL A 80 -2.30 -1.92 -10.77
C VAL A 80 -2.41 -1.64 -9.28
N VAL A 81 -3.37 -2.28 -8.59
CA VAL A 81 -3.52 -2.19 -7.13
C VAL A 81 -2.25 -2.69 -6.45
N TRP A 82 -1.78 -3.88 -6.80
CA TRP A 82 -0.54 -4.43 -6.24
C TRP A 82 0.67 -3.52 -6.48
N THR A 83 0.86 -3.01 -7.71
CA THR A 83 1.99 -2.12 -8.01
C THR A 83 1.93 -0.81 -7.23
N VAL A 84 0.75 -0.21 -7.09
CA VAL A 84 0.61 1.05 -6.34
C VAL A 84 0.77 0.84 -4.84
N LEU A 85 0.20 -0.23 -4.27
CA LEU A 85 0.27 -0.46 -2.83
C LEU A 85 1.67 -0.93 -2.40
N VAL A 86 2.23 -1.92 -3.09
CA VAL A 86 3.58 -2.42 -2.77
C VAL A 86 4.64 -1.41 -3.20
N GLY A 87 4.53 -0.85 -4.41
CA GLY A 87 5.48 0.13 -4.91
C GLY A 87 5.42 1.46 -4.16
N GLY A 88 4.21 1.96 -3.89
CA GLY A 88 4.01 3.17 -3.10
C GLY A 88 4.45 3.00 -1.65
N GLY A 89 4.08 1.88 -1.01
CA GLY A 89 4.49 1.58 0.36
C GLY A 89 6.00 1.42 0.50
N ALA A 90 6.64 0.70 -0.43
CA ALA A 90 8.10 0.56 -0.46
C ALA A 90 8.82 1.90 -0.70
N LEU A 91 8.29 2.75 -1.61
CA LEU A 91 8.84 4.07 -1.87
C LEU A 91 8.74 4.96 -0.64
N LEU A 92 7.58 4.98 0.02
CA LEU A 92 7.36 5.75 1.25
C LEU A 92 8.27 5.26 2.38
N ALA A 93 8.39 3.94 2.58
CA ALA A 93 9.29 3.37 3.57
C ALA A 93 10.77 3.70 3.28
N ALA A 94 11.16 3.69 2.00
CA ALA A 94 12.51 4.09 1.58
C ALA A 94 12.77 5.58 1.84
N VAL A 95 11.79 6.44 1.54
CA VAL A 95 11.87 7.89 1.83
C VAL A 95 11.96 8.13 3.34
N GLY A 96 11.09 7.49 4.14
CA GLY A 96 11.13 7.60 5.60
C GLY A 96 12.47 7.14 6.18
N SER A 97 12.96 5.98 5.76
CA SER A 97 14.27 5.46 6.20
C SER A 97 15.43 6.37 5.78
N PHE A 98 15.39 6.91 4.56
CA PHE A 98 16.42 7.82 4.08
C PHE A 98 16.43 9.12 4.88
N VAL A 99 15.27 9.73 5.11
CA VAL A 99 15.15 10.95 5.92
C VAL A 99 15.61 10.70 7.35
N GLN A 100 15.21 9.59 7.96
CA GLN A 100 15.62 9.22 9.32
C GLN A 100 17.14 8.99 9.41
N SER A 101 17.76 8.36 8.41
CA SER A 101 19.23 8.21 8.35
C SER A 101 20.01 9.52 8.18
N ARG A 102 19.34 10.62 7.84
CA ARG A 102 19.96 11.96 7.75
C ARG A 102 19.85 12.76 9.05
N LEU A 103 18.99 12.32 9.97
CA LEU A 103 18.73 12.97 11.26
C LEU A 103 19.46 12.32 12.43
N VAL A 104 19.88 11.06 12.29
CA VAL A 104 20.70 10.30 13.24
C VAL A 104 22.16 10.33 12.81
#